data_AF-A0A254S199-F1
#
_entry.id   AF-A0A254S199-F1
#
_cell.length_a   1.000
_cell.length_b   1.000
_cell.length_c   1.000
_cell.angle_alpha   90.00
_cell.angle_beta   90.00
_cell.angle_gamma   90.00
#
_symmetry.space_group_name_H-M   'P 1'
#
loop_
_entity.id
_entity.type
_entity.pdbx_description
1 polymer ?
#
loop_
_entity_poly.entity_id
_entity_poly.type
_entity_poly.pdbx_seq_one_letter_code
_entity_poly.pdbx_strand_id
1 'polypeptide(L)'
;MTVAFNVVGQTSDTDTTSAPGDASDWGGLCITYRSTARTALQLGLGDKVDYDMEYGNPYVTLPVTNKDTSLQFKWSDFKQPTWLSIRALLISGEKAAKQLVSVQFRMQDRVGAYDFNICAIGPYNGGCPERCSEIVSQRWLSHDSISISDIPDQPYTGDSICPEVVITDHHKFGSKNAEDRLVLGSDYTVKCENNVNVGTARMTIFANNKGYYGVAVKNFKIVVDEQHYGALTVYKDQYGPWAVIDGEYKDKDTVKVEKDIEVNSVRLDREFTPDAYSTIVLPFAISTNNIVGLSKVLAFNGVSQEQETSPKKVEMTELWSDNSGLKSFTLKANTPYIIQTSRADLTFKGSVTIVKTGNSNSSYVGPWEFRGMYSYKVWDEDDPERAVAYGFAAAEEGECKVGDFVKVGAGAYINPMRAYMIYSGDVPAPLKPAMIESLPETMDVVVVDESGEQTTVIGTLDTRTGVIRMSRDHRVFDLNGRNVKGKPEAKGAYYGKKTKF
;
A
#
# COMPACT_ATOMS: atom_id res chain seq x y z
N MET A 1 25.06 -28.27 -44.50
CA MET A 1 24.96 -27.63 -43.16
C MET A 1 24.12 -26.37 -43.30
N THR A 2 23.34 -26.02 -42.28
CA THR A 2 22.57 -24.77 -42.24
C THR A 2 22.89 -24.00 -40.96
N VAL A 3 23.20 -22.72 -41.09
CA VAL A 3 23.29 -21.76 -39.97
C VAL A 3 22.13 -20.79 -40.11
N ALA A 4 21.37 -20.51 -39.06
CA ALA A 4 20.16 -19.70 -39.15
C ALA A 4 20.06 -18.66 -38.02
N PHE A 5 19.47 -17.52 -38.32
CA PHE A 5 19.12 -16.47 -37.36
C PHE A 5 17.60 -16.28 -37.37
N ASN A 6 16.98 -16.40 -36.20
CA ASN A 6 15.55 -16.13 -36.06
C ASN A 6 15.29 -14.63 -36.08
N VAL A 7 14.19 -14.22 -36.72
CA VAL A 7 13.81 -12.80 -36.83
C VAL A 7 13.19 -12.29 -35.53
N VAL A 8 12.26 -13.05 -34.96
CA VAL A 8 11.55 -12.70 -33.72
C VAL A 8 12.08 -13.47 -32.51
N GLY A 9 12.50 -14.73 -32.71
CA GLY A 9 12.92 -15.64 -31.65
C GLY A 9 11.88 -16.74 -31.40
N GLN A 10 11.87 -17.29 -30.19
CA GLN A 10 10.90 -18.30 -29.77
C GLN A 10 9.56 -17.64 -29.41
N THR A 11 8.47 -18.37 -29.58
CA THR A 11 7.10 -17.92 -29.29
C THR A 11 6.94 -17.56 -27.81
N SER A 12 7.53 -18.33 -26.89
CA SER A 12 7.60 -18.03 -25.46
C SER A 12 8.68 -18.88 -24.76
N ASP A 13 8.89 -18.67 -23.46
CA ASP A 13 9.78 -19.51 -22.64
C ASP A 13 9.32 -20.98 -22.55
N THR A 14 8.05 -21.27 -22.85
CA THR A 14 7.45 -22.61 -22.80
C THR A 14 7.15 -23.19 -24.18
N ASP A 15 7.15 -22.35 -25.22
CA ASP A 15 6.96 -22.73 -26.62
C ASP A 15 8.19 -22.33 -27.44
N THR A 16 9.04 -23.32 -27.70
CA THR A 16 10.32 -23.16 -28.40
C THR A 16 10.17 -23.04 -29.92
N THR A 17 8.94 -23.06 -30.45
CA THR A 17 8.71 -22.81 -31.87
C THR A 17 9.15 -21.40 -32.24
N SER A 18 9.72 -21.24 -33.43
CA SER A 18 10.17 -19.92 -33.89
C SER A 18 8.99 -19.12 -34.44
N ALA A 19 8.80 -17.91 -33.93
CA ALA A 19 7.68 -17.05 -34.31
C ALA A 19 7.96 -16.31 -35.63
N PRO A 20 6.97 -16.17 -36.54
CA PRO A 20 7.10 -15.35 -37.74
C PRO A 20 7.02 -13.85 -37.40
N GLY A 21 7.76 -13.04 -38.15
CA GLY A 21 7.72 -11.56 -38.06
C GLY A 21 7.60 -10.89 -39.43
N ASP A 22 7.07 -9.67 -39.44
CA ASP A 22 7.05 -8.81 -40.62
C ASP A 22 8.36 -8.01 -40.72
N ALA A 23 9.21 -8.38 -41.68
CA ALA A 23 10.48 -7.73 -41.98
C ALA A 23 10.40 -6.83 -43.24
N SER A 24 9.20 -6.44 -43.68
CA SER A 24 9.01 -5.62 -44.88
C SER A 24 9.82 -4.33 -44.83
N ASP A 25 9.84 -3.66 -43.68
CA ASP A 25 10.51 -2.37 -43.48
C ASP A 25 12.03 -2.44 -43.58
N TRP A 26 12.63 -3.63 -43.54
CA TRP A 26 14.06 -3.81 -43.76
C TRP A 26 14.45 -3.61 -45.22
N GLY A 27 13.49 -3.66 -46.16
CA GLY A 27 13.71 -3.49 -47.61
C GLY A 27 14.54 -4.60 -48.29
N GLY A 28 15.17 -5.49 -47.52
CA GLY A 28 16.11 -6.50 -47.95
C GLY A 28 17.13 -6.81 -46.86
N LEU A 29 18.26 -7.40 -47.25
CA LEU A 29 19.37 -7.73 -46.37
C LEU A 29 20.68 -7.13 -46.90
N CYS A 30 21.50 -6.63 -45.98
CA CYS A 30 22.94 -6.47 -46.19
C CYS A 30 23.69 -7.59 -45.48
N ILE A 31 24.84 -8.00 -46.03
CA ILE A 31 25.71 -9.01 -45.44
C ILE A 31 27.18 -8.71 -45.72
N THR A 32 28.03 -8.90 -44.71
CA THR A 32 29.50 -8.95 -44.84
C THR A 32 29.99 -10.34 -44.41
N TYR A 33 30.69 -11.07 -45.28
CA TYR A 33 31.09 -12.45 -44.99
C TYR A 33 32.37 -12.88 -45.73
N ARG A 34 32.89 -14.06 -45.36
CA ARG A 34 33.85 -14.88 -46.10
C ARG A 34 33.32 -16.31 -46.17
N SER A 35 33.39 -16.94 -47.34
CA SER A 35 33.00 -18.34 -47.47
C SER A 35 33.82 -19.05 -48.55
N THR A 36 34.51 -20.12 -48.17
CA THR A 36 35.13 -21.03 -49.14
C THR A 36 34.16 -22.11 -49.63
N ALA A 37 32.90 -22.11 -49.16
CA ALA A 37 31.85 -23.02 -49.58
C ALA A 37 30.77 -22.29 -50.42
N ARG A 38 30.15 -23.01 -51.36
CA ARG A 38 28.94 -22.49 -52.01
C ARG A 38 27.81 -22.37 -50.99
N THR A 39 27.32 -21.15 -50.78
CA THR A 39 26.33 -20.84 -49.75
C THR A 39 25.13 -20.14 -50.37
N ALA A 40 23.92 -20.61 -50.06
CA ALA A 40 22.68 -19.93 -50.39
C ALA A 40 22.16 -19.20 -49.14
N LEU A 41 21.78 -17.93 -49.30
CA LEU A 41 21.07 -17.16 -48.29
C LEU A 41 19.56 -17.31 -48.56
N GLN A 42 18.86 -18.01 -47.68
CA GLN A 42 17.50 -18.50 -47.85
C GLN A 42 16.57 -17.88 -46.81
N LEU A 43 15.33 -17.60 -47.20
CA LEU A 43 14.27 -17.09 -46.31
C LEU A 43 13.48 -18.26 -45.73
N GLY A 44 13.60 -18.52 -44.42
CA GLY A 44 12.85 -19.55 -43.71
C GLY A 44 11.50 -19.03 -43.25
N LEU A 45 10.40 -19.72 -43.59
CA LEU A 45 9.02 -19.32 -43.28
C LEU A 45 8.34 -20.24 -42.26
N GLY A 46 9.11 -21.14 -41.65
CA GLY A 46 8.65 -22.10 -40.65
C GLY A 46 8.16 -23.40 -41.28
N ASP A 47 8.15 -24.47 -40.48
CA ASP A 47 8.01 -25.85 -40.96
C ASP A 47 6.82 -26.07 -41.90
N LYS A 48 5.66 -25.48 -41.57
CA LYS A 48 4.44 -25.65 -42.37
C LYS A 48 4.54 -24.97 -43.73
N VAL A 49 4.94 -23.70 -43.77
CA VAL A 49 5.03 -22.93 -45.02
C VAL A 49 6.17 -23.47 -45.89
N ASP A 50 7.29 -23.83 -45.27
CA ASP A 50 8.42 -24.45 -45.95
C ASP A 50 8.02 -25.79 -46.58
N TYR A 51 7.27 -26.63 -45.86
CA TYR A 51 6.71 -27.88 -46.40
C TYR A 51 5.74 -27.65 -47.57
N ASP A 52 4.84 -26.68 -47.47
CA ASP A 52 3.86 -26.37 -48.53
C ASP A 52 4.52 -25.82 -49.81
N MET A 53 5.73 -25.28 -49.69
CA MET A 53 6.60 -24.91 -50.82
C MET A 53 7.56 -26.02 -51.25
N GLU A 54 7.37 -27.26 -50.79
CA GLU A 54 8.27 -28.40 -51.04
C GLU A 54 9.73 -28.10 -50.65
N TYR A 55 9.94 -27.25 -49.63
CA TYR A 55 11.25 -26.74 -49.17
C TYR A 55 12.03 -25.96 -50.24
N GLY A 56 11.37 -25.46 -51.27
CA GLY A 56 11.92 -24.53 -52.25
C GLY A 56 11.72 -23.09 -51.82
N ASN A 57 12.27 -22.70 -50.67
CA ASN A 57 12.11 -21.33 -50.19
C ASN A 57 12.88 -20.32 -51.07
N PRO A 58 12.47 -19.04 -51.08
CA PRO A 58 13.20 -17.99 -51.77
C PRO A 58 14.63 -17.84 -51.27
N TYR A 59 15.59 -17.76 -52.18
CA TYR A 59 17.01 -17.61 -51.83
C TYR A 59 17.77 -16.74 -52.83
N VAL A 60 18.96 -16.29 -52.42
CA VAL A 60 20.02 -15.75 -53.29
C VAL A 60 21.30 -16.55 -53.09
N THR A 61 22.13 -16.63 -54.11
CA THR A 61 23.43 -17.34 -54.03
C THR A 61 24.51 -16.37 -53.61
N LEU A 62 25.27 -16.73 -52.57
CA LEU A 62 26.44 -15.99 -52.13
C LEU A 62 27.68 -16.48 -52.92
N PRO A 63 28.47 -15.57 -53.53
CA PRO A 63 29.73 -15.91 -54.15
C PRO A 63 30.70 -16.64 -53.21
N VAL A 64 31.47 -17.59 -53.75
CA VAL A 64 32.60 -18.19 -53.01
C VAL A 64 33.74 -17.18 -52.98
N THR A 65 34.24 -16.87 -51.78
CA THR A 65 35.23 -15.82 -51.54
C THR A 65 36.04 -16.07 -50.28
N ASN A 66 37.36 -15.94 -50.38
CA ASN A 66 38.28 -15.94 -49.25
C ASN A 66 38.67 -14.51 -48.79
N LYS A 67 37.99 -13.49 -49.33
CA LYS A 67 38.16 -12.07 -48.97
C LYS A 67 36.88 -11.51 -48.38
N ASP A 68 37.01 -10.45 -47.60
CA ASP A 68 35.86 -9.67 -47.13
C ASP A 68 34.99 -9.26 -48.31
N THR A 69 33.72 -9.64 -48.24
CA THR A 69 32.74 -9.37 -49.29
C THR A 69 31.47 -8.85 -48.65
N SER A 70 31.10 -7.62 -49.00
CA SER A 70 29.85 -6.98 -48.58
C SER A 70 28.86 -6.95 -49.75
N LEU A 71 27.66 -7.47 -49.53
CA LEU A 71 26.60 -7.56 -50.53
C LEU A 71 25.28 -7.04 -49.96
N GLN A 72 24.43 -6.55 -50.86
CA GLN A 72 23.08 -6.15 -50.51
C GLN A 72 22.10 -6.79 -51.48
N PHE A 73 21.01 -7.31 -50.94
CA PHE A 73 19.94 -7.96 -51.67
C PHE A 73 18.63 -7.36 -51.24
N LYS A 74 17.82 -6.87 -52.18
CA LYS A 74 16.44 -6.48 -51.92
C LYS A 74 15.60 -7.72 -51.71
N TRP A 75 14.46 -7.60 -51.03
CA TRP A 75 13.50 -8.72 -50.94
C TRP A 75 13.10 -9.27 -52.32
N SER A 76 13.02 -8.40 -53.33
CA SER A 76 12.76 -8.78 -54.71
C SER A 76 13.80 -9.72 -55.33
N ASP A 77 15.02 -9.76 -54.80
CA ASP A 77 16.12 -10.56 -55.37
C ASP A 77 16.03 -12.03 -54.95
N PHE A 78 15.32 -12.32 -53.86
CA PHE A 78 15.11 -13.68 -53.37
C PHE A 78 14.04 -14.39 -54.21
N LYS A 79 14.46 -15.42 -54.95
CA LYS A 79 13.59 -16.19 -55.84
C LYS A 79 13.53 -17.65 -55.43
N GLN A 80 12.36 -18.26 -55.61
CA GLN A 80 12.20 -19.69 -55.44
C GLN A 80 12.90 -20.46 -56.56
N PRO A 81 13.34 -21.70 -56.30
CA PRO A 81 13.96 -22.52 -57.32
C PRO A 81 12.98 -22.97 -58.41
N THR A 82 13.51 -23.31 -59.58
CA THR A 82 12.73 -23.70 -60.76
C THR A 82 12.27 -25.17 -60.78
N TRP A 83 12.75 -26.00 -59.84
CA TRP A 83 12.40 -27.43 -59.75
C TRP A 83 11.07 -27.70 -59.03
N LEU A 84 10.41 -26.66 -58.51
CA LEU A 84 9.14 -26.77 -57.79
C LEU A 84 8.04 -27.41 -58.64
N SER A 85 7.25 -28.29 -58.02
CA SER A 85 6.09 -28.87 -58.69
C SER A 85 5.00 -27.81 -58.94
N ILE A 86 4.06 -28.13 -59.84
CA ILE A 86 2.92 -27.23 -60.12
C ILE A 86 2.03 -27.00 -58.89
N ARG A 87 2.13 -27.89 -57.88
CA ARG A 87 1.33 -27.88 -56.66
C ARG A 87 2.01 -27.14 -55.51
N ALA A 88 3.29 -26.82 -55.64
CA ALA A 88 4.04 -26.10 -54.62
C ALA A 88 3.49 -24.67 -54.46
N LEU A 89 3.47 -24.19 -53.22
CA LEU A 89 3.13 -22.79 -52.93
C LEU A 89 4.17 -21.85 -53.56
N LEU A 90 3.69 -20.92 -54.38
CA LEU A 90 4.53 -19.87 -54.98
C LEU A 90 4.49 -18.60 -54.12
N ILE A 91 5.67 -18.13 -53.71
CA ILE A 91 5.84 -16.92 -52.90
C ILE A 91 7.00 -16.08 -53.43
N SER A 92 6.80 -14.76 -53.51
CA SER A 92 7.88 -13.82 -53.81
C SER A 92 8.66 -13.49 -52.54
N GLY A 93 9.91 -13.04 -52.66
CA GLY A 93 10.70 -12.62 -51.50
C GLY A 93 10.05 -11.49 -50.69
N GLU A 94 9.31 -10.56 -51.32
CA GLU A 94 8.57 -9.50 -50.62
C GLU A 94 7.40 -10.05 -49.79
N LYS A 95 6.69 -11.07 -50.29
CA LYS A 95 5.63 -11.74 -49.54
C LYS A 95 6.21 -12.62 -48.43
N ALA A 96 7.34 -13.27 -48.68
CA ALA A 96 8.06 -14.06 -47.70
C ALA A 96 8.54 -13.19 -46.52
N ALA A 97 9.04 -11.98 -46.80
CA ALA A 97 9.50 -11.03 -45.78
C ALA A 97 8.42 -10.63 -44.76
N LYS A 98 7.13 -10.66 -45.13
CA LYS A 98 6.01 -10.33 -44.22
C LYS A 98 5.73 -11.36 -43.13
N GLN A 99 6.27 -12.55 -43.27
CA GLN A 99 6.06 -13.68 -42.36
C GLN A 99 7.37 -14.46 -42.16
N LEU A 100 8.48 -13.73 -42.12
CA LEU A 100 9.81 -14.30 -42.06
C LEU A 100 10.06 -14.88 -40.67
N VAL A 101 10.42 -16.15 -40.59
CA VAL A 101 10.78 -16.82 -39.34
C VAL A 101 12.28 -16.73 -39.12
N SER A 102 13.07 -17.02 -40.16
CA SER A 102 14.53 -17.04 -40.06
C SER A 102 15.23 -16.66 -41.37
N VAL A 103 16.47 -16.18 -41.23
CA VAL A 103 17.42 -16.02 -42.34
C VAL A 103 18.44 -17.16 -42.25
N GLN A 104 18.56 -17.94 -43.32
CA GLN A 104 19.28 -19.21 -43.31
C GLN A 104 20.46 -19.21 -44.31
N PHE A 105 21.63 -19.61 -43.83
CA PHE A 105 22.82 -19.86 -44.62
C PHE A 105 22.94 -21.34 -44.89
N ARG A 106 22.54 -21.76 -46.09
CA ARG A 106 22.56 -23.15 -46.52
C ARG A 106 23.81 -23.42 -47.35
N MET A 107 24.73 -24.18 -46.79
CA MET A 107 25.93 -24.64 -47.51
C MET A 107 25.58 -25.82 -48.41
N GLN A 108 25.88 -25.69 -49.71
CA GLN A 108 25.55 -26.64 -50.77
C GLN A 108 26.82 -27.07 -51.51
N ASP A 109 27.74 -27.72 -50.81
CA ASP A 109 28.97 -28.25 -51.39
C ASP A 109 29.14 -29.75 -51.06
N ARG A 110 30.17 -30.37 -51.65
CA ARG A 110 30.52 -31.77 -51.36
C ARG A 110 30.93 -31.91 -49.90
N VAL A 111 30.95 -33.15 -49.40
CA VAL A 111 31.46 -33.42 -48.03
C VAL A 111 32.94 -33.02 -47.98
N GLY A 112 33.28 -32.11 -47.07
CA GLY A 112 34.62 -31.54 -46.94
C GLY A 112 34.72 -30.51 -45.81
N ALA A 113 35.92 -29.97 -45.60
CA ALA A 113 36.17 -28.88 -44.67
C ALA A 113 36.14 -27.54 -45.40
N TYR A 114 35.34 -26.60 -44.90
CA TYR A 114 35.17 -25.27 -45.48
C TYR A 114 35.20 -24.22 -44.37
N ASP A 115 35.68 -23.04 -44.73
CA ASP A 115 35.67 -21.86 -43.87
C ASP A 115 34.43 -21.04 -44.20
N PHE A 116 33.62 -20.77 -43.19
CA PHE A 116 32.48 -19.87 -43.31
C PHE A 116 32.46 -18.91 -42.14
N ASN A 117 32.51 -17.62 -42.44
CA ASN A 117 32.55 -16.55 -41.46
C ASN A 117 31.55 -15.46 -41.85
N ILE A 118 30.61 -15.18 -40.96
CA ILE A 118 29.67 -14.07 -41.09
C ILE A 118 30.17 -12.95 -40.19
N CYS A 119 30.44 -11.79 -40.78
CA CYS A 119 30.96 -10.63 -40.08
C CYS A 119 29.86 -9.64 -39.71
N ALA A 120 28.87 -9.46 -40.59
CA ALA A 120 27.70 -8.63 -40.32
C ALA A 120 26.51 -9.09 -41.14
N ILE A 121 25.31 -8.90 -40.60
CA ILE A 121 24.04 -9.05 -41.31
C ILE A 121 23.07 -8.00 -40.76
N GLY A 122 22.26 -7.40 -41.64
CA GLY A 122 21.31 -6.35 -41.24
C GLY A 122 20.31 -6.02 -42.35
N PRO A 123 19.45 -5.00 -42.14
CA PRO A 123 18.49 -4.57 -43.16
C PRO A 123 19.20 -4.01 -44.41
N TYR A 124 18.48 -3.88 -45.53
CA TYR A 124 18.98 -3.22 -46.74
C TYR A 124 19.40 -1.78 -46.42
N ASN A 125 20.57 -1.35 -46.90
CA ASN A 125 21.24 -0.11 -46.49
C ASN A 125 21.52 0.01 -44.97
N GLY A 126 21.46 -1.08 -44.20
CA GLY A 126 21.67 -1.13 -42.75
C GLY A 126 23.12 -0.94 -42.28
N GLY A 127 24.03 -0.49 -43.16
CA GLY A 127 25.41 -0.16 -42.79
C GLY A 127 26.34 -1.36 -42.59
N CYS A 128 26.10 -2.51 -43.24
CA CYS A 128 27.06 -3.62 -43.20
C CYS A 128 28.44 -3.16 -43.71
N PRO A 129 29.52 -3.37 -42.93
CA PRO A 129 30.84 -2.85 -43.25
C PRO A 129 31.43 -3.48 -44.50
N GLU A 130 32.32 -2.79 -45.21
CA GLU A 130 32.99 -3.36 -46.38
C GLU A 130 34.02 -4.42 -45.99
N ARG A 131 34.57 -4.32 -44.78
CA ARG A 131 35.56 -5.26 -44.24
C ARG A 131 35.15 -5.83 -42.88
N CYS A 132 35.49 -7.09 -42.62
CA CYS A 132 35.23 -7.73 -41.32
C CYS A 132 36.03 -7.06 -40.19
N SER A 133 37.16 -6.44 -40.51
CA SER A 133 37.97 -5.67 -39.56
C SER A 133 37.46 -4.24 -39.31
N GLU A 134 36.48 -3.77 -40.08
CA GLU A 134 35.81 -2.46 -39.91
C GLU A 134 34.58 -2.56 -39.00
N ILE A 135 34.42 -3.68 -38.28
CA ILE A 135 33.61 -3.70 -37.06
C ILE A 135 34.33 -2.83 -36.03
N VAL A 136 34.27 -1.52 -36.24
CA VAL A 136 34.62 -0.50 -35.27
C VAL A 136 33.53 -0.57 -34.21
N SER A 137 33.78 -1.39 -33.19
CA SER A 137 33.15 -1.35 -31.86
C SER A 137 31.73 -0.77 -31.81
N GLN A 138 30.74 -1.41 -32.44
CA GLN A 138 29.34 -1.06 -32.17
C GLN A 138 29.05 -1.33 -30.68
N ARG A 139 28.60 -0.32 -29.95
CA ARG A 139 28.30 -0.47 -28.53
C ARG A 139 26.81 -0.78 -28.35
N TRP A 140 26.49 -2.05 -28.24
CA TRP A 140 25.13 -2.51 -27.94
C TRP A 140 24.79 -2.21 -26.48
N LEU A 141 23.53 -1.87 -26.19
CA LEU A 141 23.07 -1.68 -24.81
C LEU A 141 23.20 -2.95 -23.95
N SER A 142 23.29 -4.12 -24.58
CA SER A 142 23.53 -5.42 -23.93
C SER A 142 25.02 -5.77 -23.74
N HIS A 143 25.93 -4.88 -24.12
CA HIS A 143 27.37 -5.11 -24.02
C HIS A 143 27.82 -5.05 -22.54
N ASP A 144 28.76 -5.90 -22.12
CA ASP A 144 29.22 -6.01 -20.72
C ASP A 144 29.81 -4.72 -20.13
N SER A 145 30.21 -3.77 -20.98
CA SER A 145 30.68 -2.45 -20.52
C SER A 145 29.56 -1.46 -20.24
N ILE A 146 28.31 -1.79 -20.57
CA ILE A 146 27.14 -0.96 -20.35
C ILE A 146 26.48 -1.37 -19.05
N SER A 147 26.36 -0.42 -18.13
CA SER A 147 25.52 -0.55 -16.94
C SER A 147 24.25 0.28 -17.11
N ILE A 148 23.11 -0.35 -16.85
CA ILE A 148 21.80 0.30 -16.77
C ILE A 148 21.37 0.20 -15.30
N SER A 149 21.33 1.35 -14.62
CA SER A 149 20.99 1.40 -13.21
C SER A 149 19.60 0.84 -12.95
N ASP A 150 19.43 0.26 -11.76
CA ASP A 150 18.11 -0.12 -11.29
C ASP A 150 17.26 1.11 -11.00
N ILE A 151 15.95 0.97 -11.20
CA ILE A 151 14.98 2.04 -11.02
C ILE A 151 14.32 1.80 -9.66
N PRO A 152 14.39 2.76 -8.72
CA PRO A 152 13.76 2.60 -7.42
C PRO A 152 12.24 2.58 -7.55
N ASP A 153 11.57 2.03 -6.53
CA ASP A 153 10.11 2.04 -6.44
C ASP A 153 9.57 3.47 -6.48
N GLN A 154 8.46 3.66 -7.20
CA GLN A 154 7.84 4.96 -7.42
C GLN A 154 6.52 5.04 -6.67
N PRO A 155 6.23 6.12 -5.92
CA PRO A 155 4.93 6.27 -5.27
C PRO A 155 3.82 6.51 -6.31
N TYR A 156 2.62 6.02 -6.04
CA TYR A 156 1.46 6.22 -6.89
C TYR A 156 1.02 7.69 -6.94
N THR A 157 0.99 8.29 -8.12
CA THR A 157 0.57 9.69 -8.31
C THR A 157 -0.84 9.84 -8.88
N GLY A 158 -1.33 8.81 -9.58
CA GLY A 158 -2.53 8.86 -10.42
C GLY A 158 -2.28 9.23 -11.88
N ASP A 159 -1.05 9.64 -12.21
CA ASP A 159 -0.61 9.97 -13.56
C ASP A 159 0.41 8.93 -14.08
N SER A 160 0.72 8.98 -15.37
CA SER A 160 1.77 8.15 -15.95
C SER A 160 3.15 8.51 -15.40
N ILE A 161 3.88 7.54 -14.86
CA ILE A 161 5.21 7.70 -14.29
C ILE A 161 6.24 7.10 -15.25
N CYS A 162 7.26 7.85 -15.66
CA CYS A 162 8.40 7.32 -16.41
C CYS A 162 9.68 7.87 -15.78
N PRO A 163 10.28 7.13 -14.83
CA PRO A 163 11.43 7.61 -14.06
C PRO A 163 12.65 7.85 -14.96
N GLU A 164 13.57 8.67 -14.48
CA GLU A 164 14.88 8.79 -15.10
C GLU A 164 15.66 7.47 -14.97
N VAL A 165 16.36 7.07 -16.03
CA VAL A 165 17.26 5.93 -16.03
C VAL A 165 18.68 6.39 -16.32
N VAL A 166 19.64 5.89 -15.55
CA VAL A 166 21.06 6.19 -15.74
C VAL A 166 21.69 5.03 -16.50
N ILE A 167 22.33 5.35 -17.62
CA ILE A 167 23.05 4.39 -18.47
C ILE A 167 24.50 4.87 -18.61
N THR A 168 25.46 4.01 -18.31
CA THR A 168 26.89 4.33 -18.35
C THR A 168 27.63 3.32 -19.20
N ASP A 169 28.43 3.79 -20.17
CA ASP A 169 29.46 2.99 -20.83
C ASP A 169 30.78 3.14 -20.09
N HIS A 170 31.27 2.05 -19.49
CA HIS A 170 32.52 2.05 -18.75
C HIS A 170 33.77 1.99 -19.66
N HIS A 171 33.58 1.83 -20.98
CA HIS A 171 34.65 1.84 -21.96
C HIS A 171 34.37 2.87 -23.05
N LYS A 172 34.52 4.16 -22.75
CA LYS A 172 34.37 5.23 -23.74
C LYS A 172 35.17 4.93 -25.01
N PHE A 173 34.56 5.21 -26.16
CA PHE A 173 35.19 5.06 -27.47
C PHE A 173 36.57 5.74 -27.48
N GLY A 174 37.64 4.96 -27.68
CA GLY A 174 39.02 5.45 -27.71
C GLY A 174 39.78 5.51 -26.38
N SER A 175 39.15 5.17 -25.24
CA SER A 175 39.86 5.08 -23.94
C SER A 175 39.26 3.98 -23.05
N LYS A 176 40.07 2.97 -22.72
CA LYS A 176 39.64 1.78 -21.94
C LYS A 176 39.29 2.07 -20.47
N ASN A 177 39.58 3.26 -19.95
CA ASN A 177 39.41 3.63 -18.54
C ASN A 177 38.60 4.93 -18.35
N ALA A 178 37.74 5.28 -19.31
CA ALA A 178 36.89 6.47 -19.21
C ALA A 178 35.42 6.06 -19.31
N GLU A 179 34.60 6.62 -18.41
CA GLU A 179 33.16 6.41 -18.40
C GLU A 179 32.47 7.47 -19.26
N ASP A 180 31.39 7.08 -19.94
CA ASP A 180 30.52 7.99 -20.68
C ASP A 180 29.07 7.76 -20.24
N ARG A 181 28.45 8.80 -19.69
CA ARG A 181 27.02 8.77 -19.37
C ARG A 181 26.23 9.09 -20.63
N LEU A 182 25.36 8.15 -21.02
CA LEU A 182 24.51 8.34 -22.18
C LEU A 182 23.45 9.40 -21.87
N VAL A 183 23.12 10.21 -22.88
CA VAL A 183 22.20 11.34 -22.76
C VAL A 183 20.85 10.97 -23.39
N LEU A 184 19.77 11.06 -22.61
CA LEU A 184 18.40 10.87 -23.08
C LEU A 184 18.07 11.86 -24.23
N GLY A 185 17.45 11.37 -25.29
CA GLY A 185 17.13 12.10 -26.51
C GLY A 185 18.27 12.18 -27.52
N SER A 186 19.53 12.16 -27.08
CA SER A 186 20.71 12.11 -27.97
C SER A 186 21.09 10.67 -28.29
N ASP A 187 21.43 9.89 -27.27
CA ASP A 187 22.04 8.57 -27.42
C ASP A 187 21.00 7.45 -27.35
N TYR A 188 19.91 7.68 -26.61
CA TYR A 188 18.78 6.77 -26.48
C TYR A 188 17.47 7.52 -26.25
N THR A 189 16.34 6.82 -26.36
CA THR A 189 14.99 7.26 -25.97
C THR A 189 14.35 6.20 -25.08
N VAL A 190 13.29 6.57 -24.34
CA VAL A 190 12.57 5.66 -23.44
C VAL A 190 11.08 5.65 -23.73
N LYS A 191 10.45 4.50 -23.52
CA LYS A 191 8.99 4.33 -23.51
C LYS A 191 8.59 3.53 -22.27
N CYS A 192 7.65 4.06 -21.49
CA CYS A 192 7.09 3.38 -20.33
C CYS A 192 5.67 2.86 -20.64
N GLU A 193 5.33 1.68 -20.11
CA GLU A 193 4.04 1.01 -20.24
C GLU A 193 3.62 0.42 -18.88
N ASN A 194 2.32 0.23 -18.67
CA ASN A 194 1.75 -0.21 -17.39
C ASN A 194 2.19 0.67 -16.21
N ASN A 195 2.26 1.97 -16.45
CA ASN A 195 3.00 2.91 -15.62
C ASN A 195 2.11 3.97 -14.95
N VAL A 196 0.86 3.63 -14.64
CA VAL A 196 -0.08 4.51 -13.92
C VAL A 196 -0.45 3.90 -12.57
N ASN A 197 -0.95 2.66 -12.58
CA ASN A 197 -1.46 1.99 -11.39
C ASN A 197 -0.35 1.30 -10.59
N VAL A 198 -0.61 1.04 -9.31
CA VAL A 198 0.27 0.22 -8.45
C VAL A 198 0.50 -1.15 -9.09
N GLY A 199 1.76 -1.59 -9.14
CA GLY A 199 2.16 -2.81 -9.81
C GLY A 199 3.54 -2.72 -10.45
N THR A 200 3.82 -3.62 -11.39
CA THR A 200 5.09 -3.62 -12.15
C THR A 200 4.90 -2.92 -13.49
N ALA A 201 5.61 -1.80 -13.65
CA ALA A 201 5.69 -1.04 -14.88
C ALA A 201 6.92 -1.48 -15.70
N ARG A 202 6.83 -1.33 -17.02
CA ARG A 202 7.89 -1.71 -17.97
C ARG A 202 8.45 -0.48 -18.65
N MET A 203 9.76 -0.30 -18.58
CA MET A 203 10.53 0.69 -19.35
C MET A 203 11.28 -0.01 -20.47
N THR A 204 11.09 0.46 -21.70
CA THR A 204 11.87 0.04 -22.87
C THR A 204 12.77 1.19 -23.30
N ILE A 205 14.07 0.91 -23.41
CA ILE A 205 15.14 1.84 -23.76
C ILE A 205 15.58 1.53 -25.18
N PHE A 206 15.49 2.51 -26.08
CA PHE A 206 15.87 2.37 -27.49
C PHE A 206 17.12 3.21 -27.75
N ALA A 207 18.21 2.58 -28.19
CA ALA A 207 19.37 3.34 -28.65
C ALA A 207 19.04 4.08 -29.96
N ASN A 208 19.60 5.28 -30.14
CA ASN A 208 19.30 6.14 -31.29
C ASN A 208 20.17 5.85 -32.52
N ASN A 209 20.94 4.75 -32.53
CA ASN A 209 21.80 4.32 -33.64
C ASN A 209 22.88 5.35 -34.03
N LYS A 210 23.37 6.12 -33.06
CA LYS A 210 24.50 7.05 -33.19
C LYS A 210 25.60 6.69 -32.19
N GLY A 211 26.32 5.60 -32.47
CA GLY A 211 27.38 5.06 -31.59
C GLY A 211 26.91 3.96 -30.64
N TYR A 212 25.65 4.04 -30.18
CA TYR A 212 24.99 3.00 -29.39
C TYR A 212 23.84 2.34 -30.17
N TYR A 213 23.61 1.05 -29.92
CA TYR A 213 22.65 0.22 -30.66
C TYR A 213 21.84 -0.72 -29.76
N GLY A 214 20.69 -1.17 -30.27
CA GLY A 214 19.86 -2.18 -29.62
C GLY A 214 18.79 -1.62 -28.67
N VAL A 215 18.16 -2.54 -27.96
CA VAL A 215 17.04 -2.27 -27.04
C VAL A 215 17.34 -2.93 -25.70
N ALA A 216 17.05 -2.24 -24.61
CA ALA A 216 17.08 -2.79 -23.26
C ALA A 216 15.72 -2.63 -22.59
N VAL A 217 15.40 -3.54 -21.66
CA VAL A 217 14.17 -3.50 -20.89
C VAL A 217 14.51 -3.50 -19.40
N LYS A 218 13.90 -2.58 -18.66
CA LYS A 218 13.94 -2.54 -17.19
C LYS A 218 12.52 -2.51 -16.67
N ASN A 219 12.29 -3.19 -15.55
CA ASN A 219 11.04 -3.13 -14.82
C ASN A 219 11.24 -2.27 -13.57
N PHE A 220 10.20 -1.54 -13.19
CA PHE A 220 10.16 -0.82 -11.91
C PHE A 220 8.79 -1.01 -11.28
N LYS A 221 8.68 -0.79 -9.97
CA LYS A 221 7.40 -0.88 -9.27
C LYS A 221 6.81 0.50 -9.05
N ILE A 222 5.51 0.60 -9.25
CA ILE A 222 4.70 1.66 -8.68
C ILE A 222 4.10 1.08 -7.40
N VAL A 223 4.38 1.70 -6.27
CA VAL A 223 3.91 1.29 -4.94
C VAL A 223 2.81 2.23 -4.46
N VAL A 224 2.06 1.79 -3.47
CA VAL A 224 1.05 2.62 -2.80
C VAL A 224 1.72 3.91 -2.30
N ASP A 225 1.09 5.06 -2.51
CA ASP A 225 1.54 6.31 -1.89
C ASP A 225 1.19 6.27 -0.40
N GLU A 226 2.18 6.52 0.46
CA GLU A 226 2.08 6.38 1.92
C GLU A 226 2.51 7.68 2.59
N GLN A 227 1.64 8.24 3.42
CA GLN A 227 1.86 9.49 4.14
C GLN A 227 1.62 9.28 5.64
N HIS A 228 2.68 9.44 6.44
CA HIS A 228 2.66 9.22 7.88
C HIS A 228 2.38 10.50 8.67
N TYR A 229 1.49 10.37 9.66
CA TYR A 229 1.09 11.41 10.61
C TYR A 229 1.07 10.81 12.03
N GLY A 230 2.21 10.32 12.53
CA GLY A 230 2.28 9.57 13.78
C GLY A 230 1.46 8.29 13.72
N ALA A 231 0.56 8.10 14.68
CA ALA A 231 -0.34 6.94 14.75
C ALA A 231 -1.36 6.84 13.60
N LEU A 232 -1.43 7.83 12.70
CA LEU A 232 -2.28 7.81 11.52
C LEU A 232 -1.39 7.69 10.27
N THR A 233 -1.68 6.73 9.41
CA THR A 233 -1.10 6.65 8.07
C THR A 233 -2.21 6.74 7.02
N VAL A 234 -2.02 7.61 6.03
CA VAL A 234 -2.90 7.71 4.86
C VAL A 234 -2.20 7.05 3.69
N TYR A 235 -2.94 6.17 3.01
CA TYR A 235 -2.51 5.47 1.83
C TYR A 235 -3.34 5.89 0.63
N LYS A 236 -2.77 5.80 -0.58
CA LYS A 236 -3.50 6.05 -1.83
C LYS A 236 -3.01 5.14 -2.96
N ASP A 237 -3.97 4.55 -3.67
CA ASP A 237 -3.76 3.77 -4.89
C ASP A 237 -4.84 4.08 -5.95
N GLN A 238 -4.94 3.24 -7.00
CA GLN A 238 -5.93 3.40 -8.06
C GLN A 238 -7.40 3.28 -7.63
N TYR A 239 -7.67 2.76 -6.43
CA TYR A 239 -9.02 2.65 -5.86
C TYR A 239 -9.36 3.83 -4.94
N GLY A 240 -8.39 4.72 -4.69
CA GLY A 240 -8.55 5.93 -3.89
C GLY A 240 -7.90 5.82 -2.51
N PRO A 241 -8.02 6.88 -1.69
CA PRO A 241 -7.33 6.96 -0.42
C PRO A 241 -8.02 6.16 0.69
N TRP A 242 -7.25 5.55 1.58
CA TRP A 242 -7.72 4.98 2.85
C TRP A 242 -6.77 5.33 3.98
N ALA A 243 -7.24 5.22 5.22
CA ALA A 243 -6.43 5.50 6.39
C ALA A 243 -6.37 4.31 7.34
N VAL A 244 -5.22 4.17 8.00
CA VAL A 244 -5.00 3.23 9.10
C VAL A 244 -4.61 4.05 10.33
N ILE A 245 -5.29 3.79 11.43
CA ILE A 245 -4.98 4.35 12.74
C ILE A 245 -4.43 3.23 13.59
N ASP A 246 -3.16 3.32 13.96
CA ASP A 246 -2.51 2.42 14.91
C ASP A 246 -2.90 2.83 16.34
N GLY A 247 -3.88 2.11 16.91
CA GLY A 247 -4.29 2.33 18.29
C GLY A 247 -3.27 1.84 19.31
N GLU A 248 -2.27 1.06 18.90
CA GLU A 248 -1.20 0.54 19.76
C GLU A 248 0.14 1.27 19.56
N TYR A 249 0.13 2.39 18.85
CA TYR A 249 1.30 3.22 18.57
C TYR A 249 1.99 3.72 19.84
N LYS A 250 3.32 3.54 19.93
CA LYS A 250 4.12 3.83 21.13
C LYS A 250 5.15 4.94 20.97
N ASP A 251 5.29 5.51 19.78
CA ASP A 251 6.17 6.66 19.59
C ASP A 251 5.51 7.96 20.06
N LYS A 252 6.33 8.96 20.38
CA LYS A 252 5.91 10.21 21.04
C LYS A 252 5.41 11.29 20.08
N ASP A 253 5.60 11.12 18.78
CA ASP A 253 5.07 12.05 17.79
C ASP A 253 3.54 12.01 17.78
N THR A 254 2.97 13.15 17.39
CA THR A 254 1.54 13.42 17.51
C THR A 254 0.88 13.31 16.14
N VAL A 255 -0.32 12.74 16.08
CA VAL A 255 -1.16 12.83 14.88
C VAL A 255 -1.44 14.29 14.53
N LYS A 256 -0.75 14.76 13.50
CA LYS A 256 -0.75 16.15 13.06
C LYS A 256 -1.03 16.24 11.57
N VAL A 257 -2.28 16.54 11.25
CA VAL A 257 -2.75 16.72 9.88
C VAL A 257 -2.89 18.21 9.61
N GLU A 258 -2.21 18.73 8.58
CA GLU A 258 -2.15 20.18 8.29
C GLU A 258 -3.36 20.70 7.49
N LYS A 259 -4.05 19.81 6.78
CA LYS A 259 -5.22 20.09 5.94
C LYS A 259 -6.15 18.89 5.94
N ASP A 260 -7.45 19.12 5.80
CA ASP A 260 -8.45 18.05 5.73
C ASP A 260 -8.11 17.05 4.61
N ILE A 261 -8.27 15.76 4.91
CA ILE A 261 -7.99 14.64 4.00
C ILE A 261 -9.27 13.79 3.88
N GLU A 262 -9.81 13.68 2.68
CA GLU A 262 -10.92 12.75 2.39
C GLU A 262 -10.37 11.34 2.17
N VAL A 263 -10.95 10.36 2.87
CA VAL A 263 -10.60 8.94 2.74
C VAL A 263 -11.85 8.09 2.54
N ASN A 264 -11.73 7.05 1.71
CA ASN A 264 -12.82 6.13 1.39
C ASN A 264 -13.15 5.19 2.55
N SER A 265 -12.16 4.90 3.40
CA SER A 265 -12.30 4.04 4.56
C SER A 265 -11.23 4.36 5.61
N VAL A 266 -11.54 3.98 6.86
CA VAL A 266 -10.60 4.03 7.98
C VAL A 266 -10.58 2.68 8.67
N ARG A 267 -9.39 2.16 8.94
CA ARG A 267 -9.17 1.01 9.84
C ARG A 267 -8.57 1.52 11.15
N LEU A 268 -9.11 1.06 12.28
CA LEU A 268 -8.51 1.27 13.60
C LEU A 268 -7.94 -0.05 14.09
N ASP A 269 -6.61 -0.09 14.24
CA ASP A 269 -5.89 -1.24 14.75
C ASP A 269 -5.83 -1.12 16.28
N ARG A 270 -6.94 -1.49 16.93
CA ARG A 270 -7.10 -1.52 18.39
C ARG A 270 -8.02 -2.65 18.80
N GLU A 271 -7.60 -3.42 19.78
CA GLU A 271 -8.44 -4.45 20.41
C GLU A 271 -9.20 -3.86 21.61
N PHE A 272 -10.50 -4.15 21.69
CA PHE A 272 -11.37 -3.75 22.78
C PHE A 272 -11.80 -4.97 23.59
N THR A 273 -12.07 -4.77 24.88
CA THR A 273 -12.76 -5.78 25.69
C THR A 273 -14.27 -5.60 25.51
N PRO A 274 -15.00 -6.58 24.95
CA PRO A 274 -16.45 -6.48 24.81
C PRO A 274 -17.12 -6.22 26.16
N ASP A 275 -18.18 -5.42 26.15
CA ASP A 275 -18.95 -4.96 27.30
C ASP A 275 -18.16 -4.10 28.33
N ALA A 276 -16.87 -3.87 28.12
CA ALA A 276 -16.09 -2.93 28.92
C ALA A 276 -16.23 -1.51 28.36
N TYR A 277 -16.11 -0.53 29.26
CA TYR A 277 -15.99 0.86 28.88
C TYR A 277 -14.54 1.19 28.48
N SER A 278 -14.40 2.09 27.52
CA SER A 278 -13.11 2.54 26.99
C SER A 278 -13.24 3.97 26.47
N THR A 279 -12.14 4.71 26.41
CA THR A 279 -12.14 6.04 25.80
C THR A 279 -11.76 5.98 24.33
N ILE A 280 -12.31 6.91 23.54
CA ILE A 280 -12.00 7.07 22.12
C ILE A 280 -11.96 8.56 21.73
N VAL A 281 -11.03 8.91 20.86
CA VAL A 281 -10.92 10.23 20.22
C VAL A 281 -10.61 9.96 18.75
N LEU A 282 -11.48 10.38 17.83
CA LEU A 282 -11.29 10.14 16.39
C LEU A 282 -10.95 11.45 15.68
N PRO A 283 -10.02 11.46 14.70
CA PRO A 283 -9.70 12.64 13.91
C PRO A 283 -10.71 12.91 12.79
N PHE A 284 -11.91 12.35 12.88
CA PHE A 284 -12.98 12.49 11.90
C PHE A 284 -14.34 12.36 12.58
N ALA A 285 -15.37 12.92 11.96
CA ALA A 285 -16.74 12.76 12.42
C ALA A 285 -17.38 11.51 11.80
N ILE A 286 -18.18 10.78 12.57
CA ILE A 286 -18.87 9.57 12.08
C ILE A 286 -20.17 9.32 12.83
N SER A 287 -21.22 8.93 12.10
CA SER A 287 -22.50 8.53 12.68
C SER A 287 -22.40 7.12 13.27
N THR A 288 -23.01 6.89 14.43
CA THR A 288 -23.10 5.57 15.07
C THR A 288 -23.71 4.50 14.15
N ASN A 289 -24.57 4.87 13.19
CA ASN A 289 -25.10 3.96 12.17
C ASN A 289 -24.03 3.36 11.25
N ASN A 290 -22.87 4.03 11.14
CA ASN A 290 -21.74 3.63 10.32
C ASN A 290 -20.63 2.96 11.16
N ILE A 291 -20.90 2.61 12.42
CA ILE A 291 -19.93 1.96 13.30
C ILE A 291 -20.48 0.60 13.71
N VAL A 292 -19.83 -0.47 13.26
CA VAL A 292 -20.15 -1.83 13.69
C VAL A 292 -19.32 -2.18 14.92
N GLY A 293 -19.95 -2.79 15.93
CA GLY A 293 -19.30 -3.19 17.18
C GLY A 293 -19.44 -2.18 18.32
N LEU A 294 -20.09 -1.04 18.09
CA LEU A 294 -20.35 -0.02 19.10
C LEU A 294 -21.72 -0.25 19.78
N SER A 295 -21.76 -0.25 21.12
CA SER A 295 -23.00 -0.42 21.90
C SER A 295 -23.44 0.84 22.63
N LYS A 296 -22.51 1.65 23.14
CA LYS A 296 -22.82 2.89 23.86
C LYS A 296 -21.83 4.00 23.55
N VAL A 297 -22.30 5.25 23.61
CA VAL A 297 -21.51 6.48 23.58
C VAL A 297 -21.94 7.36 24.75
N LEU A 298 -20.98 7.74 25.58
CA LEU A 298 -21.16 8.64 26.70
C LEU A 298 -20.26 9.88 26.54
N ALA A 299 -20.73 11.03 27.00
CA ALA A 299 -19.92 12.22 27.15
C ALA A 299 -19.69 12.57 28.62
N PHE A 300 -18.53 13.14 28.90
CA PHE A 300 -18.19 13.67 30.21
C PHE A 300 -19.12 14.84 30.58
N ASN A 301 -19.76 14.73 31.74
CA ASN A 301 -20.72 15.71 32.27
C ASN A 301 -20.25 16.35 33.60
N GLY A 302 -18.99 16.15 33.98
CA GLY A 302 -18.41 16.76 35.17
C GLY A 302 -18.19 15.78 36.33
N VAL A 303 -17.90 16.35 37.50
CA VAL A 303 -17.71 15.59 38.74
C VAL A 303 -18.63 16.18 39.79
N SER A 304 -19.46 15.35 40.39
CA SER A 304 -20.39 15.74 41.44
C SER A 304 -20.03 15.12 42.79
N GLN A 305 -20.55 15.75 43.84
CA GLN A 305 -20.40 15.30 45.21
C GLN A 305 -21.69 15.67 45.96
N GLU A 306 -22.43 14.67 46.46
CA GLU A 306 -23.74 14.91 47.10
C GLU A 306 -23.61 15.70 48.42
N GLN A 307 -22.56 15.43 49.19
CA GLN A 307 -22.19 16.10 50.45
C GLN A 307 -20.67 16.06 50.59
N GLU A 308 -20.04 16.97 51.36
CA GLU A 308 -18.56 17.01 51.51
C GLU A 308 -17.92 15.67 51.93
N THR A 309 -18.67 14.81 52.62
CA THR A 309 -18.22 13.49 53.09
C THR A 309 -18.49 12.35 52.10
N SER A 310 -19.24 12.60 51.02
CA SER A 310 -19.56 11.60 50.00
C SER A 310 -18.42 11.45 49.00
N PRO A 311 -18.20 10.25 48.42
CA PRO A 311 -17.22 10.09 47.35
C PRO A 311 -17.59 10.95 46.15
N LYS A 312 -16.59 11.54 45.49
CA LYS A 312 -16.77 12.24 44.22
C LYS A 312 -17.13 11.22 43.15
N LYS A 313 -18.08 11.57 42.30
CA LYS A 313 -18.56 10.73 41.20
C LYS A 313 -18.31 11.46 39.89
N VAL A 314 -17.81 10.74 38.89
CA VAL A 314 -17.70 11.23 37.51
C VAL A 314 -19.03 11.02 36.83
N GLU A 315 -19.67 12.11 36.44
CA GLU A 315 -20.96 12.06 35.75
C GLU A 315 -20.74 11.97 34.25
N MET A 316 -21.48 11.06 33.62
CA MET A 316 -21.48 10.86 32.18
C MET A 316 -22.90 10.92 31.65
N THR A 317 -23.11 11.62 30.55
CA THR A 317 -24.40 11.63 29.86
C THR A 317 -24.39 10.57 28.76
N GLU A 318 -25.40 9.71 28.73
CA GLU A 318 -25.60 8.79 27.60
C GLU A 318 -26.05 9.58 26.37
N LEU A 319 -25.22 9.58 25.33
CA LEU A 319 -25.52 10.26 24.06
C LEU A 319 -26.18 9.32 23.06
N TRP A 320 -25.88 8.03 23.16
CA TRP A 320 -26.43 7.00 22.30
C TRP A 320 -26.21 5.61 22.90
N SER A 321 -27.16 4.71 22.68
CA SER A 321 -26.96 3.28 22.85
C SER A 321 -27.77 2.48 21.82
N ASP A 322 -27.31 1.27 21.53
CA ASP A 322 -27.97 0.33 20.61
C ASP A 322 -29.37 -0.13 21.08
N ASN A 323 -29.69 0.06 22.37
CA ASN A 323 -30.93 -0.37 23.02
C ASN A 323 -31.85 0.77 23.49
N SER A 324 -31.48 2.04 23.36
CA SER A 324 -32.24 3.19 23.94
C SER A 324 -33.37 3.73 23.05
N GLY A 325 -33.56 3.21 21.84
CA GLY A 325 -34.52 3.78 20.88
C GLY A 325 -34.10 5.13 20.29
N LEU A 326 -32.90 5.63 20.62
CA LEU A 326 -32.28 6.79 19.98
C LEU A 326 -31.92 6.47 18.52
N LYS A 327 -32.31 7.35 17.59
CA LYS A 327 -32.17 7.08 16.15
C LYS A 327 -30.71 6.95 15.69
N SER A 328 -29.84 7.85 16.13
CA SER A 328 -28.39 7.82 15.89
C SER A 328 -27.73 9.00 16.60
N PHE A 329 -26.41 8.92 16.76
CA PHE A 329 -25.58 10.04 17.20
C PHE A 329 -24.40 10.21 16.23
N THR A 330 -23.81 11.39 16.17
CA THR A 330 -22.60 11.64 15.37
C THR A 330 -21.46 12.00 16.30
N LEU A 331 -20.48 11.10 16.41
CA LEU A 331 -19.22 11.40 17.07
C LEU A 331 -18.56 12.54 16.29
N LYS A 332 -18.22 13.62 16.98
CA LYS A 332 -17.52 14.75 16.37
C LYS A 332 -16.03 14.44 16.31
N ALA A 333 -15.39 14.93 15.25
CA ALA A 333 -13.94 14.88 15.14
C ALA A 333 -13.27 15.57 16.34
N ASN A 334 -12.10 15.09 16.73
CA ASN A 334 -11.25 15.64 17.79
C ASN A 334 -11.96 15.73 19.16
N THR A 335 -13.07 15.01 19.36
CA THR A 335 -13.86 15.08 20.59
C THR A 335 -13.72 13.77 21.37
N PRO A 336 -13.33 13.82 22.65
CA PRO A 336 -13.19 12.62 23.47
C PRO A 336 -14.55 12.10 23.93
N TYR A 337 -14.74 10.78 23.82
CA TYR A 337 -15.91 10.07 24.29
C TYR A 337 -15.52 8.86 25.12
N ILE A 338 -16.46 8.37 25.93
CA ILE A 338 -16.42 7.03 26.47
C ILE A 338 -17.36 6.16 25.63
N ILE A 339 -16.91 4.96 25.29
CA ILE A 339 -17.68 3.99 24.53
C ILE A 339 -17.73 2.66 25.24
N GLN A 340 -18.79 1.91 24.96
CA GLN A 340 -18.86 0.47 25.24
C GLN A 340 -18.96 -0.24 23.90
N THR A 341 -18.25 -1.36 23.75
CA THR A 341 -18.21 -2.13 22.51
C THR A 341 -18.87 -3.50 22.71
N SER A 342 -19.53 -4.02 21.68
CA SER A 342 -20.11 -5.37 21.67
C SER A 342 -19.15 -6.43 21.13
N ARG A 343 -17.97 -6.01 20.64
CA ARG A 343 -16.99 -6.80 19.92
C ARG A 343 -15.59 -6.32 20.29
N ALA A 344 -14.58 -7.13 19.97
CA ALA A 344 -13.19 -6.77 20.19
C ALA A 344 -12.66 -5.72 19.19
N ASP A 345 -13.43 -5.39 18.15
CA ASP A 345 -13.05 -4.47 17.09
C ASP A 345 -14.20 -3.52 16.73
N LEU A 346 -13.84 -2.35 16.19
CA LEU A 346 -14.77 -1.41 15.57
C LEU A 346 -14.54 -1.38 14.06
N THR A 347 -15.62 -1.48 13.28
CA THR A 347 -15.56 -1.28 11.82
C THR A 347 -16.28 0.01 11.44
N PHE A 348 -15.57 0.92 10.78
CA PHE A 348 -16.14 2.15 10.23
C PHE A 348 -16.59 1.94 8.77
N LYS A 349 -17.83 2.31 8.46
CA LYS A 349 -18.42 2.18 7.13
C LYS A 349 -18.48 3.53 6.42
N GLY A 350 -18.13 3.51 5.13
CA GLY A 350 -18.20 4.67 4.25
C GLY A 350 -17.02 5.62 4.39
N SER A 351 -17.03 6.64 3.54
CA SER A 351 -16.00 7.67 3.49
C SER A 351 -16.12 8.65 4.66
N VAL A 352 -14.98 9.16 5.12
CA VAL A 352 -14.90 10.20 6.14
C VAL A 352 -13.86 11.25 5.75
N THR A 353 -13.95 12.41 6.39
CA THR A 353 -12.93 13.45 6.29
C THR A 353 -12.10 13.45 7.56
N ILE A 354 -10.82 13.10 7.45
CA ILE A 354 -9.84 13.34 8.51
C ILE A 354 -9.63 14.84 8.58
N VAL A 355 -10.02 15.44 9.70
CA VAL A 355 -9.97 16.88 9.87
C VAL A 355 -8.56 17.32 10.22
N LYS A 356 -8.19 18.52 9.80
CA LYS A 356 -7.00 19.21 10.26
C LYS A 356 -6.92 19.17 11.79
N THR A 357 -5.74 18.82 12.32
CA THR A 357 -5.52 18.78 13.76
C THR A 357 -5.70 20.18 14.35
N GLY A 358 -6.68 20.33 15.24
CA GLY A 358 -6.97 21.57 15.94
C GLY A 358 -6.07 21.80 17.15
N ASN A 359 -6.30 22.92 17.86
CA ASN A 359 -5.52 23.28 19.05
C ASN A 359 -5.96 22.54 20.32
N SER A 360 -7.12 21.87 20.32
CA SER A 360 -7.59 21.12 21.49
C SER A 360 -8.44 19.92 21.08
N ASN A 361 -8.19 18.80 21.76
CA ASN A 361 -9.01 17.59 21.74
C ASN A 361 -9.69 17.38 23.09
N SER A 362 -10.15 18.48 23.70
CA SER A 362 -10.51 18.53 25.11
C SER A 362 -11.94 19.00 25.30
N SER A 363 -12.63 18.42 26.27
CA SER A 363 -13.93 18.88 26.76
C SER A 363 -13.78 19.36 28.20
N TYR A 364 -14.24 20.56 28.51
CA TYR A 364 -14.12 21.16 29.84
C TYR A 364 -15.47 21.21 30.54
N VAL A 365 -15.51 20.77 31.80
CA VAL A 365 -16.68 20.92 32.69
C VAL A 365 -16.19 21.40 34.06
N GLY A 366 -16.37 22.69 34.33
CA GLY A 366 -15.83 23.32 35.54
C GLY A 366 -14.30 23.22 35.58
N PRO A 367 -13.69 22.77 36.69
CA PRO A 367 -12.25 22.63 36.82
C PRO A 367 -11.70 21.34 36.20
N TRP A 368 -12.53 20.55 35.51
CA TRP A 368 -12.15 19.27 34.94
C TRP A 368 -12.05 19.34 33.43
N GLU A 369 -11.01 18.71 32.91
CA GLU A 369 -10.77 18.54 31.49
C GLU A 369 -10.82 17.04 31.16
N PHE A 370 -11.69 16.67 30.23
CA PHE A 370 -11.60 15.38 29.56
C PHE A 370 -10.75 15.56 28.31
N ARG A 371 -9.49 15.12 28.39
CA ARG A 371 -8.44 15.40 27.41
C ARG A 371 -8.21 14.20 26.51
N GLY A 372 -8.37 14.39 25.21
CA GLY A 372 -7.99 13.44 24.19
C GLY A 372 -6.51 13.50 23.81
N MET A 373 -5.95 12.36 23.43
CA MET A 373 -4.53 12.21 23.07
C MET A 373 -4.35 11.75 21.62
N TYR A 374 -3.41 12.38 20.93
CA TYR A 374 -2.94 11.99 19.59
C TYR A 374 -1.48 11.53 19.55
N SER A 375 -0.85 11.39 20.72
CA SER A 375 0.46 10.79 20.89
C SER A 375 0.44 9.80 22.05
N TYR A 376 1.40 8.89 22.06
CA TYR A 376 1.69 8.08 23.23
C TYR A 376 2.26 8.95 24.37
N LYS A 377 1.77 8.73 25.59
CA LYS A 377 2.30 9.36 26.80
C LYS A 377 2.53 8.32 27.89
N VAL A 378 3.64 8.49 28.60
CA VAL A 378 3.95 7.81 29.87
C VAL A 378 3.98 8.87 30.97
N TRP A 379 3.40 8.56 32.12
CA TRP A 379 3.52 9.38 33.31
C TRP A 379 4.66 8.84 34.18
N ASP A 380 5.84 9.43 34.03
CA ASP A 380 7.04 9.09 34.81
C ASP A 380 6.92 9.54 36.27
N GLU A 381 7.84 9.12 37.14
CA GLU A 381 7.76 9.38 38.59
C GLU A 381 7.61 10.89 38.93
N ASP A 382 8.23 11.78 38.16
CA ASP A 382 8.20 13.22 38.40
C ASP A 382 7.11 13.95 37.59
N ASP A 383 6.24 13.24 36.85
CA ASP A 383 5.21 13.90 36.03
C ASP A 383 4.16 14.57 36.93
N PRO A 384 3.98 15.91 36.83
CA PRO A 384 3.07 16.67 37.69
C PRO A 384 1.59 16.30 37.49
N GLU A 385 1.23 15.70 36.36
CA GLU A 385 -0.14 15.28 36.09
C GLU A 385 -0.54 14.03 36.89
N ARG A 386 0.41 13.24 37.41
CA ARG A 386 0.09 12.04 38.22
C ARG A 386 -0.81 12.33 39.40
N ALA A 387 -0.64 13.51 39.99
CA ALA A 387 -1.40 13.89 41.17
C ALA A 387 -2.84 14.33 40.85
N VAL A 388 -3.17 14.52 39.57
CA VAL A 388 -4.42 15.17 39.10
C VAL A 388 -5.10 14.48 37.92
N ALA A 389 -4.47 13.47 37.30
CA ALA A 389 -4.97 12.75 36.14
C ALA A 389 -5.62 11.40 36.53
N TYR A 390 -6.67 11.05 35.80
CA TYR A 390 -7.50 9.86 35.97
C TYR A 390 -7.81 9.22 34.62
N GLY A 391 -7.83 7.90 34.54
CA GLY A 391 -8.10 7.18 33.31
C GLY A 391 -8.70 5.80 33.54
N PHE A 392 -9.11 5.16 32.46
CA PHE A 392 -9.53 3.75 32.48
C PHE A 392 -8.30 2.85 32.42
N ALA A 393 -8.21 1.88 33.32
CA ALA A 393 -7.15 0.88 33.31
C ALA A 393 -7.23 0.02 32.03
N ALA A 394 -6.11 -0.05 31.30
CA ALA A 394 -6.00 -0.74 30.01
C ALA A 394 -5.50 -2.20 30.13
N ALA A 395 -4.99 -2.58 31.29
CA ALA A 395 -4.51 -3.92 31.62
C ALA A 395 -4.85 -4.25 33.08
N GLU A 396 -4.91 -5.53 33.41
CA GLU A 396 -5.02 -5.96 34.80
C GLU A 396 -3.66 -5.81 35.49
N GLU A 397 -3.57 -4.96 36.50
CA GLU A 397 -2.34 -4.76 37.28
C GLU A 397 -2.71 -4.54 38.76
N GLY A 398 -2.24 -5.46 39.62
CA GLY A 398 -2.63 -5.48 41.03
C GLY A 398 -4.13 -5.74 41.21
N GLU A 399 -4.85 -4.80 41.83
CA GLU A 399 -6.30 -4.86 42.06
C GLU A 399 -7.13 -4.16 40.96
N CYS A 400 -6.48 -3.51 39.99
CA CYS A 400 -7.15 -2.82 38.89
C CYS A 400 -7.54 -3.82 37.80
N LYS A 401 -8.82 -3.82 37.40
CA LYS A 401 -9.33 -4.56 36.25
C LYS A 401 -9.38 -3.68 35.02
N VAL A 402 -9.31 -4.31 33.84
CA VAL A 402 -9.54 -3.59 32.57
C VAL A 402 -10.91 -2.91 32.62
N GLY A 403 -10.91 -1.58 32.44
CA GLY A 403 -12.11 -0.75 32.53
C GLY A 403 -12.37 -0.08 33.88
N ASP A 404 -11.51 -0.22 34.89
CA ASP A 404 -11.61 0.53 36.15
C ASP A 404 -11.17 1.99 35.95
N PHE A 405 -11.88 2.96 36.54
CA PHE A 405 -11.53 4.38 36.47
C PHE A 405 -10.74 4.82 37.70
N VAL A 406 -9.44 5.06 37.52
CA VAL A 406 -8.48 5.24 38.61
C VAL A 406 -7.54 6.42 38.35
N LYS A 407 -6.94 6.96 39.42
CA LYS A 407 -5.87 7.96 39.32
C LYS A 407 -4.61 7.34 38.69
N VAL A 408 -3.89 8.13 37.91
CA VAL A 408 -2.74 7.67 37.13
C VAL A 408 -1.52 7.45 38.04
N GLY A 409 -0.98 6.22 38.03
CA GLY A 409 0.25 5.84 38.74
C GLY A 409 1.55 6.17 37.98
N ALA A 410 2.71 5.96 38.63
CA ALA A 410 4.00 6.02 37.94
C ALA A 410 4.12 4.89 36.93
N GLY A 411 4.65 5.17 35.74
CA GLY A 411 4.80 4.17 34.67
C GLY A 411 3.49 3.83 33.95
N ALA A 412 2.36 4.38 34.39
CA ALA A 412 1.13 4.32 33.63
C ALA A 412 1.32 5.01 32.27
N TYR A 413 0.60 4.53 31.27
CA TYR A 413 0.71 5.03 29.91
C TYR A 413 -0.65 5.13 29.24
N ILE A 414 -0.71 5.94 28.18
CA ILE A 414 -1.86 6.08 27.32
C ILE A 414 -1.38 6.15 25.87
N ASN A 415 -1.86 5.24 25.02
CA ASN A 415 -1.59 5.33 23.58
C ASN A 415 -2.59 6.29 22.90
N PRO A 416 -2.32 6.72 21.67
CA PRO A 416 -3.13 7.72 21.00
C PRO A 416 -4.57 7.24 20.75
N MET A 417 -5.44 8.19 20.36
CA MET A 417 -6.87 7.98 20.13
C MET A 417 -7.66 7.57 21.37
N ARG A 418 -7.09 7.83 22.55
CA ARG A 418 -7.70 7.63 23.87
C ARG A 418 -7.83 8.98 24.57
N ALA A 419 -8.61 9.00 25.64
CA ALA A 419 -8.76 10.16 26.50
C ALA A 419 -8.59 9.79 27.97
N TYR A 420 -8.24 10.79 28.77
CA TYR A 420 -8.16 10.73 30.23
C TYR A 420 -8.75 12.01 30.81
N MET A 421 -9.14 11.97 32.07
CA MET A 421 -9.63 13.15 32.78
C MET A 421 -8.48 13.75 33.58
N ILE A 422 -8.38 15.08 33.61
CA ILE A 422 -7.40 15.79 34.42
C ILE A 422 -8.06 16.96 35.13
N TYR A 423 -7.70 17.15 36.40
CA TYR A 423 -8.08 18.35 37.13
C TYR A 423 -7.21 19.54 36.70
N SER A 424 -7.82 20.55 36.09
CA SER A 424 -7.18 21.77 35.58
C SER A 424 -7.63 23.04 36.31
N GLY A 425 -8.17 22.91 37.54
CA GLY A 425 -8.71 24.04 38.29
C GLY A 425 -7.70 25.15 38.55
N ASP A 426 -8.13 26.39 38.33
CA ASP A 426 -7.32 27.59 38.54
C ASP A 426 -7.29 27.96 40.02
N VAL A 427 -6.42 27.29 40.77
CA VAL A 427 -6.30 27.46 42.22
C VAL A 427 -5.03 28.25 42.55
N PRO A 428 -5.08 29.25 43.46
CA PRO A 428 -3.89 30.00 43.84
C PRO A 428 -2.75 29.07 44.27
N ALA A 429 -1.53 29.34 43.79
CA ALA A 429 -0.33 28.54 44.07
C ALA A 429 -0.19 28.03 45.53
N PRO A 430 -0.45 28.83 46.59
CA PRO A 430 -0.32 28.35 47.97
C PRO A 430 -1.36 27.31 48.40
N LEU A 431 -2.53 27.22 47.74
CA LEU A 431 -3.60 26.28 48.08
C LEU A 431 -3.58 25.01 47.20
N LYS A 432 -2.82 25.02 46.09
CA LYS A 432 -2.73 23.89 45.16
C LYS A 432 -2.31 22.57 45.84
N PRO A 433 -1.28 22.51 46.71
CA PRO A 433 -0.83 21.24 47.29
C PRO A 433 -1.92 20.56 48.13
N ALA A 434 -2.53 21.30 49.06
CA ALA A 434 -3.59 20.78 49.93
C ALA A 434 -4.83 20.33 49.14
N MET A 435 -5.15 21.01 48.03
CA MET A 435 -6.26 20.62 47.18
C MET A 435 -5.95 19.36 46.36
N ILE A 436 -4.72 19.22 45.86
CA ILE A 436 -4.27 18.02 45.16
C ILE A 436 -4.30 16.80 46.10
N GLU A 437 -3.85 16.95 47.35
CA GLU A 437 -3.97 15.91 48.38
C GLU A 437 -5.42 15.52 48.70
N SER A 438 -6.37 16.43 48.50
CA SER A 438 -7.81 16.17 48.70
C SER A 438 -8.50 15.46 47.53
N LEU A 439 -7.80 15.28 46.40
CA LEU A 439 -8.35 14.56 45.26
C LEU A 439 -8.36 13.06 45.55
N PRO A 440 -9.48 12.35 45.30
CA PRO A 440 -9.58 10.94 45.65
C PRO A 440 -8.73 10.10 44.71
N GLU A 441 -8.17 8.99 45.18
CA GLU A 441 -7.39 8.08 44.34
C GLU A 441 -8.26 7.29 43.33
N THR A 442 -9.58 7.22 43.55
CA THR A 442 -10.59 6.59 42.67
C THR A 442 -11.85 7.44 42.61
N MET A 443 -12.61 7.28 41.53
CA MET A 443 -13.94 7.88 41.40
C MET A 443 -14.90 6.93 40.71
N ASP A 444 -16.16 6.94 41.16
CA ASP A 444 -17.22 6.15 40.54
C ASP A 444 -17.65 6.83 39.25
N VAL A 445 -17.81 6.06 38.19
CA VAL A 445 -18.45 6.56 36.98
C VAL A 445 -19.95 6.29 37.08
N VAL A 446 -20.76 7.34 36.97
CA VAL A 446 -22.23 7.25 36.99
C VAL A 446 -22.81 7.81 35.71
N VAL A 447 -23.83 7.12 35.18
CA VAL A 447 -24.60 7.63 34.04
C VAL A 447 -25.76 8.45 34.56
N VAL A 448 -25.90 9.67 34.05
CA VAL A 448 -27.01 10.60 34.36
C VAL A 448 -27.90 10.76 33.15
N ASP A 449 -29.22 10.85 33.38
CA ASP A 449 -30.21 11.14 32.34
C ASP A 449 -30.42 12.65 32.13
N GLU A 450 -31.29 13.03 31.18
CA GLU A 450 -31.61 14.43 30.87
C GLU A 450 -32.23 15.21 32.05
N SER A 451 -32.78 14.51 33.06
CA SER A 451 -33.33 15.12 34.27
C SER A 451 -32.29 15.29 35.38
N GLY A 452 -31.07 14.79 35.17
CA GLY A 452 -30.00 14.76 36.15
C GLY A 452 -30.18 13.65 37.20
N GLU A 453 -31.12 12.72 37.02
CA GLU A 453 -31.22 11.54 37.87
C GLU A 453 -30.09 10.55 37.52
N GLN A 454 -29.38 10.06 38.53
CA GLN A 454 -28.36 9.02 38.38
C GLN A 454 -29.05 7.67 38.14
N THR A 455 -28.86 7.08 36.96
CA THR A 455 -29.60 5.89 36.53
C THR A 455 -28.81 4.59 36.68
N THR A 456 -27.46 4.64 36.71
CA THR A 456 -26.61 3.46 36.94
C THR A 456 -25.24 3.86 37.49
N VAL A 457 -24.80 3.20 38.58
CA VAL A 457 -23.43 3.29 39.11
C VAL A 457 -22.59 2.17 38.49
N ILE A 458 -21.46 2.51 37.86
CA ILE A 458 -20.60 1.56 37.15
C ILE A 458 -19.59 0.87 38.12
N GLY A 459 -19.38 1.40 39.33
CA GLY A 459 -18.62 0.76 40.43
C GLY A 459 -17.99 1.77 41.38
N THR A 460 -17.47 1.31 42.54
CA THR A 460 -16.72 2.12 43.54
C THR A 460 -15.57 1.31 44.14
N LEU A 461 -14.37 1.89 44.22
CA LEU A 461 -13.17 1.31 44.85
C LEU A 461 -12.74 2.16 46.06
N ASP A 462 -12.49 1.51 47.20
CA ASP A 462 -11.92 2.14 48.40
C ASP A 462 -10.39 2.09 48.36
N THR A 463 -9.76 3.25 48.21
CA THR A 463 -8.33 3.40 47.92
C THR A 463 -7.41 3.31 49.12
N ARG A 464 -7.95 3.16 50.32
CA ARG A 464 -7.15 3.01 51.54
C ARG A 464 -7.17 1.57 52.06
N THR A 465 -8.12 0.75 51.61
CA THR A 465 -8.34 -0.60 52.16
C THR A 465 -8.40 -1.74 51.15
N GLY A 466 -8.36 -1.48 49.84
CA GLY A 466 -8.29 -2.53 48.81
C GLY A 466 -9.55 -3.40 48.72
N VAL A 467 -10.72 -2.83 49.04
CA VAL A 467 -12.01 -3.52 48.90
C VAL A 467 -12.81 -2.87 47.78
N ILE A 468 -13.10 -3.63 46.72
CA ILE A 468 -14.16 -3.30 45.76
C ILE A 468 -15.44 -3.96 46.25
N ARG A 469 -16.40 -3.13 46.70
CA ARG A 469 -17.76 -3.60 46.94
C ARG A 469 -18.52 -3.70 45.61
N MET A 470 -18.51 -4.90 45.06
CA MET A 470 -19.64 -5.48 44.33
C MET A 470 -20.99 -5.03 44.88
N SER A 471 -21.66 -4.03 44.31
CA SER A 471 -23.10 -3.82 44.52
C SER A 471 -23.97 -4.96 44.02
N ARG A 472 -23.38 -6.05 43.51
CA ARG A 472 -24.12 -7.20 42.99
C ARG A 472 -24.69 -8.10 44.08
N ASP A 473 -24.15 -8.08 45.30
CA ASP A 473 -24.56 -9.13 46.25
C ASP A 473 -25.89 -8.89 46.95
N HIS A 474 -26.39 -7.66 47.12
CA HIS A 474 -27.67 -7.45 47.84
C HIS A 474 -28.42 -6.16 47.49
N ARG A 475 -28.24 -5.56 46.30
CA ARG A 475 -29.00 -4.35 45.94
C ARG A 475 -30.14 -4.70 45.00
N VAL A 476 -31.35 -4.60 45.53
CA VAL A 476 -32.59 -4.62 44.74
C VAL A 476 -32.77 -3.20 44.23
N PHE A 477 -32.95 -3.05 42.93
CA PHE A 477 -33.25 -1.75 42.31
C PHE A 477 -34.75 -1.70 42.01
N ASP A 478 -35.36 -0.52 42.16
CA ASP A 478 -36.72 -0.33 41.67
C ASP A 478 -36.72 -0.25 40.13
N LEU A 479 -37.92 -0.20 39.53
CA LEU A 479 -38.09 -0.11 38.08
C LEU A 479 -37.48 1.16 37.45
N ASN A 480 -37.01 2.11 38.27
CA ASN A 480 -36.38 3.36 37.87
C ASN A 480 -34.87 3.38 38.19
N GLY A 481 -34.27 2.22 38.51
CA GLY A 481 -32.82 2.11 38.75
C GLY A 481 -32.36 2.64 40.12
N ARG A 482 -33.28 3.00 41.02
CA ARG A 482 -32.93 3.51 42.35
C ARG A 482 -32.69 2.35 43.30
N ASN A 483 -31.65 2.47 44.12
CA ASN A 483 -31.30 1.46 45.12
C ASN A 483 -32.36 1.37 46.22
N VAL A 484 -33.03 0.23 46.32
CA VAL A 484 -33.99 -0.09 47.38
C VAL A 484 -33.23 -0.72 48.54
N LYS A 485 -33.09 0.01 49.66
CA LYS A 485 -32.41 -0.47 50.87
C LYS A 485 -33.25 -1.55 51.57
N GLY A 486 -33.10 -2.83 51.19
CA GLY A 486 -33.67 -3.98 51.90
C GLY A 486 -33.93 -5.22 51.02
N LYS A 487 -33.95 -6.42 51.61
CA LYS A 487 -34.48 -7.63 50.95
C LYS A 487 -35.97 -7.40 50.65
N PRO A 488 -36.51 -7.84 49.49
CA PRO A 488 -37.93 -7.71 49.23
C PRO A 488 -38.69 -8.57 50.24
N GLU A 489 -39.37 -7.95 51.20
CA GLU A 489 -40.45 -8.64 51.89
C GLU A 489 -41.59 -8.76 50.88
N ALA A 490 -41.96 -9.99 50.55
CA ALA A 490 -43.16 -10.28 49.78
C ALA A 490 -44.39 -9.79 50.58
N LYS A 491 -44.71 -8.49 50.48
CA LYS A 491 -46.03 -7.98 50.88
C LYS A 491 -46.97 -8.34 49.74
N GLY A 492 -47.78 -9.36 50.03
CA GLY A 492 -48.54 -10.15 49.07
C GLY A 492 -49.26 -9.34 47.99
N ALA A 493 -49.27 -9.90 46.79
CA ALA A 493 -50.18 -9.50 45.75
C ALA A 493 -51.61 -9.91 46.15
N TYR A 494 -52.47 -8.92 46.40
CA TYR A 494 -53.91 -9.14 46.47
C TYR A 494 -54.45 -9.36 45.06
N TYR A 495 -54.71 -10.61 44.69
CA TYR A 495 -55.55 -10.96 43.55
C TYR A 495 -56.81 -11.67 44.03
N GLY A 496 -57.97 -11.07 43.74
CA GLY A 496 -59.24 -11.82 43.65
C GLY A 496 -60.28 -11.54 44.74
N LYS A 497 -60.90 -10.34 44.72
CA LYS A 497 -62.30 -10.23 45.13
C LYS A 497 -63.16 -10.58 43.90
N LYS A 498 -63.72 -11.79 43.87
CA LYS A 498 -64.93 -12.08 43.09
C LYS A 498 -66.05 -12.40 44.07
N THR A 499 -67.02 -11.50 44.09
CA THR A 499 -68.33 -11.61 44.73
C THR A 499 -69.08 -12.84 44.21
N LYS A 500 -69.70 -13.60 45.12
CA LYS A 500 -70.68 -14.64 44.80
C LYS A 500 -71.98 -13.98 44.31
N PHE A 501 -72.59 -14.57 43.28
CA PHE A 501 -74.05 -14.56 43.12
C PHE A 501 -74.65 -15.65 44.02
#